data_AF-A0A1V0UVV0-F1
#
_entry.id   AF-A0A1V0UVV0-F1
#
_cell.length_a   1.000
_cell.length_b   1.000
_cell.length_c   1.000
_cell.angle_alpha   90.00
_cell.angle_beta   90.00
_cell.angle_gamma   90.00
#
_symmetry.space_group_name_H-M   'P 1'
#
loop_
_entity.id
_entity.type
_entity.pdbx_description
1 polymer ?
#
loop_
_entity_poly.entity_id
_entity_poly.type
_entity_poly.pdbx_seq_one_letter_code
_entity_poly.pdbx_strand_id
1 'polypeptide(L)'
;MLEGNENQKAIRPEFQKDDRAKGKGIGNMTAVARQLAEKAFGVKISDIQREALDLFDSITFNPDFQLVMKLEPGDMQFLNNHVVIHSRTEFEDYEDPKLKRHLLRLWLSIRNSRKEHPITF
;
A
#
# COMPACT_ATOMS: atom_id res chain seq x y z
N MET A 1 29.53 -10.16 21.54
CA MET A 1 29.17 -8.93 22.27
C MET A 1 29.51 -7.74 21.40
N LEU A 2 28.49 -7.15 20.78
CA LEU A 2 28.51 -5.76 20.33
C LEU A 2 27.11 -5.24 20.63
N GLU A 3 27.03 -4.40 21.66
CA GLU A 3 25.87 -3.62 22.06
C GLU A 3 25.53 -2.60 20.97
N GLY A 4 24.24 -2.31 20.77
CA GLY A 4 23.82 -1.47 19.65
C GLY A 4 22.37 -1.00 19.71
N ASN A 5 22.11 -0.09 20.66
CA ASN A 5 21.20 1.05 20.57
C ASN A 5 19.67 0.82 20.60
N GLU A 6 19.14 0.83 21.82
CA GLU A 6 17.75 1.16 22.16
C GLU A 6 17.47 2.65 21.87
N ASN A 7 17.11 3.03 20.63
CA ASN A 7 16.37 4.27 20.35
C ASN A 7 16.08 4.48 18.85
N GLN A 8 15.41 3.51 18.21
CA GLN A 8 14.73 3.78 16.94
C GLN A 8 13.27 3.38 17.07
N LYS A 9 12.47 4.24 17.69
CA LYS A 9 11.03 4.25 17.45
C LYS A 9 10.79 4.72 16.01
N ALA A 10 10.95 3.81 15.06
CA ALA A 10 10.51 4.02 13.70
C ALA A 10 8.98 4.07 13.70
N ILE A 11 8.42 5.27 13.66
CA ILE A 11 7.02 5.49 13.32
C ILE A 11 6.86 4.97 11.88
N ARG A 12 6.21 3.82 11.69
CA ARG A 12 5.90 3.31 10.37
C ARG A 12 4.51 3.79 9.93
N PRO A 13 4.38 4.42 8.75
CA PRO A 13 3.13 4.46 8.03
C PRO A 13 2.83 3.06 7.52
N GLU A 14 2.06 2.26 8.25
CA GLU A 14 1.42 1.10 7.62
C GLU A 14 0.33 1.64 6.68
N PHE A 15 0.55 1.54 5.37
CA PHE A 15 -0.53 1.63 4.39
C PHE A 15 -1.30 0.32 4.29
N GLN A 16 -1.53 -0.33 5.42
CA GLN A 16 -2.74 -1.11 5.60
C GLN A 16 -3.79 -0.11 6.10
N LYS A 17 -4.74 0.27 5.24
CA LYS A 17 -6.03 0.70 5.77
C LYS A 17 -6.52 -0.48 6.61
N ASP A 18 -6.47 -0.32 7.93
CA ASP A 18 -7.19 -1.11 8.91
C ASP A 18 -8.58 -1.41 8.33
N ASP A 19 -8.94 -2.69 8.25
CA ASP A 19 -10.23 -3.15 7.74
C ASP A 19 -11.41 -2.64 8.60
N ARG A 20 -11.16 -1.82 9.63
CA ARG A 20 -12.15 -1.05 10.40
C ARG A 20 -12.39 0.38 9.90
N ALA A 21 -11.69 0.85 8.87
CA ALA A 21 -11.96 2.15 8.27
C ALA A 21 -13.15 2.07 7.30
N LYS A 22 -14.37 2.25 7.83
CA LYS A 22 -15.56 2.56 7.03
C LYS A 22 -15.24 3.71 6.07
N GLY A 23 -15.46 3.46 4.78
CA GLY A 23 -15.62 4.47 3.74
C GLY A 23 -14.53 5.51 3.60
N LYS A 24 -13.45 5.17 2.89
CA LYS A 24 -12.77 6.10 1.98
C LYS A 24 -12.26 5.27 0.81
N GLY A 25 -12.76 5.55 -0.39
CA GLY A 25 -12.30 4.96 -1.65
C GLY A 25 -10.81 5.24 -1.93
N ILE A 26 -10.45 5.08 -3.20
CA ILE A 26 -9.11 5.33 -3.76
C ILE A 26 -8.74 6.79 -3.46
N GLY A 27 -8.11 7.03 -2.32
CA GLY A 27 -7.71 8.37 -1.87
C GLY A 27 -6.22 8.52 -2.06
N ASN A 28 -5.76 9.73 -2.42
CA ASN A 28 -4.37 10.11 -2.70
C ASN A 28 -3.37 9.32 -1.86
N MET A 29 -2.78 8.28 -2.47
CA MET A 29 -1.88 7.36 -1.79
C MET A 29 -0.64 8.10 -1.31
N THR A 30 -0.16 9.07 -2.11
CA THR A 30 1.02 9.85 -1.73
C THR A 30 0.73 10.88 -0.64
N ALA A 31 -0.49 11.41 -0.55
CA ALA A 31 -0.82 12.45 0.43
C ALA A 31 -0.76 11.93 1.87
N VAL A 32 -1.32 10.74 2.12
CA VAL A 32 -1.24 10.12 3.43
C VAL A 32 0.19 9.67 3.72
N ALA A 33 0.91 9.16 2.70
CA ALA A 33 2.30 8.70 2.85
C ALA A 33 3.24 9.84 3.21
N ARG A 34 3.04 11.00 2.57
CA ARG A 34 3.73 12.24 2.89
C ARG A 34 3.52 12.64 4.34
N GLN A 35 2.27 12.76 4.80
CA GLN A 35 2.00 13.19 6.17
C GLN A 35 2.64 12.28 7.21
N LEU A 36 2.55 10.96 6.98
CA LEU A 36 3.12 9.99 7.89
C LEU A 36 4.66 9.98 7.83
N ALA A 37 5.27 10.17 6.65
CA ALA A 37 6.72 10.28 6.51
C ALA A 37 7.27 11.57 7.15
N GLU A 38 6.63 12.72 6.93
CA GLU A 38 7.01 13.99 7.56
C GLU A 38 6.95 13.87 9.09
N LYS A 39 5.90 13.24 9.61
CA LYS A 39 5.76 12.99 11.05
C LYS A 39 6.78 11.97 11.58
N ALA A 40 7.03 10.90 10.84
CA ALA A 40 7.90 9.81 11.27
C ALA A 40 9.37 10.19 11.28
N PHE A 41 9.81 10.92 10.27
CA PHE A 41 11.22 11.21 10.04
C PHE A 41 11.58 12.66 10.39
N GLY A 42 10.61 13.53 10.69
CA GLY A 42 10.84 14.95 10.93
C GLY A 42 11.36 15.70 9.70
N VAL A 43 11.26 15.09 8.52
CA VAL A 43 11.75 15.65 7.26
C VAL A 43 10.59 16.34 6.56
N LYS A 44 10.73 17.63 6.27
CA LYS A 44 9.74 18.36 5.49
C LYS A 44 9.90 18.04 4.00
N ILE A 45 8.82 17.71 3.31
CA ILE A 45 8.85 17.50 1.87
C ILE A 45 8.93 18.86 1.16
N SER A 46 9.94 19.02 0.31
CA SER A 46 10.12 20.22 -0.51
C SER A 46 8.97 20.39 -1.51
N ASP A 47 8.80 21.60 -2.05
CA ASP A 47 7.71 21.87 -2.99
C ASP A 47 7.85 21.03 -4.28
N ILE A 48 9.07 20.84 -4.80
CA ILE A 48 9.30 20.01 -5.99
C ILE A 48 9.00 18.52 -5.75
N GLN A 49 9.29 18.00 -4.55
CA GLN A 49 8.95 16.63 -4.20
C GLN A 49 7.44 16.46 -4.04
N ARG A 50 6.75 17.48 -3.51
CA ARG A 50 5.29 17.47 -3.42
C ARG A 50 4.66 17.45 -4.81
N GLU A 51 5.12 18.33 -5.70
CA GLU A 51 4.66 18.37 -7.09
C GLU A 51 4.89 17.03 -7.81
N ALA A 52 6.05 16.40 -7.61
CA ALA A 52 6.32 15.08 -8.17
C ALA A 52 5.36 13.99 -7.66
N LEU A 53 5.02 14.02 -6.37
CA LEU A 53 4.06 13.09 -5.76
C LEU A 53 2.62 13.36 -6.23
N ASP A 54 2.24 14.63 -6.38
CA ASP A 54 0.93 15.01 -6.90
C ASP A 54 0.79 14.59 -8.38
N LEU A 55 1.85 14.75 -9.19
CA LEU A 55 1.90 14.25 -10.57
C LEU A 55 1.79 12.72 -10.60
N PHE A 56 2.53 12.03 -9.73
CA PHE A 56 2.47 10.58 -9.62
C PHE A 56 1.03 10.10 -9.31
N ASP A 57 0.38 10.69 -8.30
CA ASP A 57 -1.02 10.39 -8.02
C ASP A 57 -1.88 10.63 -9.26
N SER A 58 -1.76 11.78 -9.93
CA SER A 58 -2.56 12.11 -11.12
C SER A 58 -2.47 11.07 -12.24
N ILE A 59 -1.27 10.49 -12.45
CA ILE A 59 -1.04 9.44 -13.45
C ILE A 59 -1.69 8.14 -13.00
N THR A 60 -1.49 7.73 -11.73
CA THR A 60 -2.05 6.48 -11.21
C THR A 60 -3.59 6.49 -11.12
N PHE A 61 -4.19 7.68 -10.99
CA PHE A 61 -5.63 7.86 -10.99
C PHE A 61 -6.26 7.99 -12.39
N ASN A 62 -5.45 8.09 -13.45
CA ASN A 62 -5.99 8.14 -14.81
C ASN A 62 -6.52 6.76 -15.24
N PRO A 63 -7.80 6.64 -15.63
CA PRO A 63 -8.38 5.39 -16.11
C PRO A 63 -7.64 4.73 -17.28
N ASP A 64 -6.97 5.51 -18.13
CA ASP A 64 -6.20 4.99 -19.27
C ASP A 64 -5.00 4.13 -18.84
N PHE A 65 -4.51 4.31 -17.61
CA PHE A 65 -3.42 3.54 -17.03
C PHE A 65 -3.89 2.51 -15.99
N GLN A 66 -5.20 2.32 -15.83
CA GLN A 66 -5.77 1.40 -14.85
C GLN A 66 -6.27 0.12 -15.52
N LEU A 67 -5.88 -1.02 -14.95
CA LEU A 67 -6.52 -2.29 -15.22
C LEU A 67 -7.54 -2.57 -14.11
N VAL A 68 -8.83 -2.44 -14.45
CA VAL A 68 -9.93 -2.81 -13.55
C VAL A 68 -10.29 -4.27 -13.77
N MET A 69 -10.25 -5.06 -12.69
CA MET A 69 -10.55 -6.49 -12.72
C MET A 69 -11.54 -6.83 -11.61
N LYS A 70 -12.58 -7.60 -11.96
CA LYS A 70 -13.46 -8.24 -11.00
C LYS A 70 -12.96 -9.67 -10.77
N LEU A 71 -12.61 -10.00 -9.53
CA LEU A 71 -12.22 -11.35 -9.14
C LEU A 71 -13.46 -12.16 -8.74
N GLU A 72 -13.58 -13.36 -9.29
CA GLU A 72 -14.61 -14.33 -8.96
C GLU A 72 -14.03 -15.48 -8.11
N PRO A 73 -14.87 -16.26 -7.39
CA PRO A 73 -14.39 -17.39 -6.60
C PRO A 73 -13.59 -18.37 -7.46
N GLY A 74 -12.32 -18.60 -7.09
CA GLY A 74 -11.39 -19.46 -7.81
C GLY A 74 -10.36 -18.69 -8.65
N ASP A 75 -10.57 -17.40 -8.91
CA ASP A 75 -9.60 -16.58 -9.61
C ASP A 75 -8.34 -16.34 -8.79
N MET A 76 -7.21 -16.23 -9.49
CA MET A 76 -5.91 -15.91 -8.91
C MET A 76 -5.32 -14.68 -9.58
N GLN A 77 -4.88 -13.72 -8.78
CA GLN A 77 -4.19 -12.52 -9.25
C GLN A 77 -2.71 -12.60 -8.90
N PHE A 78 -1.86 -12.61 -9.94
CA PHE A 78 -0.41 -12.52 -9.79
C PHE A 78 0.03 -11.09 -10.11
N LEU A 79 0.72 -10.46 -9.16
CA LEU A 79 1.19 -9.09 -9.28
C LEU A 79 2.71 -9.02 -9.10
N ASN A 80 3.39 -8.35 -10.02
CA ASN A 80 4.77 -7.95 -9.81
C ASN A 80 4.80 -6.63 -9.04
N ASN A 81 5.06 -6.72 -7.73
CA ASN A 81 5.03 -5.59 -6.80
C ASN A 81 6.08 -4.49 -7.10
N HIS A 82 7.02 -4.72 -8.02
CA HIS A 82 7.99 -3.70 -8.42
C HIS A 82 7.51 -2.77 -9.53
N VAL A 83 6.45 -3.13 -10.25
CA VAL A 83 6.01 -2.40 -11.45
C VAL A 83 4.52 -2.15 -11.49
N VAL A 84 3.73 -2.81 -10.63
CA VAL A 84 2.29 -2.63 -10.53
C VAL A 84 1.93 -2.07 -9.16
N ILE A 85 1.14 -1.00 -9.17
CA ILE A 85 0.45 -0.50 -7.98
C ILE A 85 -0.97 -1.05 -8.05
N HIS A 86 -1.43 -1.61 -6.94
CA HIS A 86 -2.75 -2.23 -6.86
C HIS A 86 -3.56 -1.67 -5.70
N SER A 87 -4.84 -1.45 -5.97
CA SER A 87 -5.82 -1.00 -4.98
C SER A 87 -7.09 -1.81 -5.09
N ARG A 88 -8.00 -1.61 -4.14
CA ARG A 88 -9.37 -2.13 -4.20
C ARG A 88 -10.34 -0.95 -4.21
N THR A 89 -11.46 -1.11 -4.90
CA THR A 89 -12.60 -0.19 -4.78
C THR A 89 -13.28 -0.37 -3.42
N GLU A 90 -14.12 0.60 -3.06
CA GLU A 90 -15.03 0.45 -1.94
C GLU A 90 -15.99 -0.72 -2.18
N PHE A 91 -16.37 -1.40 -1.10
CA PHE A 91 -17.30 -2.52 -1.13
C PHE A 91 -18.09 -2.53 0.18
N GLU A 92 -19.30 -3.07 0.13
CA GLU A 92 -20.12 -3.32 1.30
C GLU A 92 -19.80 -4.73 1.84
N ASP A 93 -19.54 -4.83 3.14
CA ASP A 93 -19.37 -6.12 3.81
C ASP A 93 -20.71 -6.57 4.40
N TYR A 94 -20.94 -7.89 4.41
CA TYR A 94 -22.22 -8.47 4.85
C TYR A 94 -22.08 -9.05 6.25
N GLU A 95 -23.13 -8.93 7.07
CA GLU A 95 -23.16 -9.57 8.39
C GLU A 95 -23.19 -11.11 8.27
N ASP A 96 -23.87 -11.65 7.26
CA ASP A 96 -23.86 -13.10 6.98
C ASP A 96 -22.46 -13.53 6.51
N PRO A 97 -21.77 -14.41 7.28
CA PRO A 97 -20.45 -14.91 6.91
C PRO A 97 -20.38 -15.54 5.52
N LYS A 98 -21.49 -16.11 5.02
CA LYS A 98 -21.52 -16.77 3.69
C LYS A 98 -21.42 -15.79 2.52
N LEU A 99 -21.71 -14.51 2.76
CA LEU A 99 -21.65 -13.46 1.75
C LEU A 99 -20.36 -12.64 1.83
N LYS A 100 -19.49 -12.93 2.82
CA LYS A 100 -18.23 -12.22 2.99
C LYS A 100 -17.23 -12.56 1.89
N ARG A 101 -16.48 -11.55 1.44
CA ARG A 101 -15.37 -11.74 0.51
C ARG A 101 -14.18 -12.36 1.26
N HIS A 102 -13.77 -13.55 0.86
CA HIS A 102 -12.58 -14.22 1.38
C HIS A 102 -11.47 -14.27 0.33
N LEU A 103 -10.35 -13.58 0.60
CA LEU A 103 -9.15 -13.59 -0.25
C LEU A 103 -7.93 -14.00 0.58
N LEU A 104 -7.11 -14.87 0.03
CA LEU A 104 -5.80 -15.19 0.56
C LEU A 104 -4.73 -14.39 -0.19
N ARG A 105 -3.75 -13.87 0.54
CA ARG A 105 -2.63 -13.12 -0.04
C ARG A 105 -1.31 -13.78 0.32
N LEU A 106 -0.52 -14.09 -0.68
CA LEU A 106 0.82 -14.66 -0.54
C LEU A 106 1.85 -13.71 -1.15
N TRP A 107 2.97 -13.50 -0.44
CA TRP A 107 4.13 -12.77 -0.94
C TRP A 107 5.20 -13.77 -1.37
N LEU A 108 5.61 -13.69 -2.63
CA LEU A 108 6.57 -14.61 -3.21
C LEU A 108 7.85 -13.86 -3.60
N SER A 109 8.98 -14.40 -3.18
CA SER A 109 10.29 -13.97 -3.65
C SER A 109 10.98 -15.15 -4.31
N ILE A 110 11.37 -14.99 -5.56
CA ILE A 110 12.07 -16.03 -6.32
C ILE A 110 13.58 -15.94 -6.08
N ARG A 111 14.30 -17.05 -6.29
CA ARG A 111 15.76 -17.06 -6.20
C ARG A 111 16.32 -16.02 -7.19
N ASN A 112 17.19 -15.13 -6.70
CA ASN A 112 17.76 -13.99 -7.44
C ASN A 112 16.76 -12.87 -7.82
N SER A 113 15.61 -12.78 -7.15
CA SER A 113 14.74 -11.59 -7.24
C SER A 113 15.48 -10.32 -6.78
N ARG A 114 14.94 -9.15 -7.15
CA ARG A 114 15.40 -7.87 -6.59
C ARG A 114 15.38 -8.00 -5.07
N LYS A 115 16.48 -7.62 -4.41
CA LYS A 115 16.54 -7.61 -2.95
C LYS A 115 15.42 -6.72 -2.41
N GLU A 116 14.48 -7.35 -1.75
CA GLU A 116 13.52 -6.65 -0.90
C GLU A 116 14.31 -5.98 0.24
N HIS A 117 13.89 -4.78 0.63
CA HIS A 117 14.43 -4.18 1.85
C HIS A 117 14.11 -5.14 3.01
N PRO A 118 15.05 -5.44 3.93
CA PRO A 118 14.76 -6.32 5.05
C PRO A 118 13.53 -5.79 5.79
N ILE A 119 12.48 -6.61 5.77
CA ILE A 119 11.28 -6.42 6.57
C ILE A 119 11.62 -7.05 7.92
N THR A 120 11.89 -6.22 8.92
CA THR A 120 11.89 -6.70 10.31
C THR A 120 10.43 -6.83 10.70
N PHE A 121 9.95 -8.08 10.83
CA PHE A 121 8.65 -8.41 11.40
C PHE A 121 8.66 -8.20 12.91
#